data_AF-A0A2E9WUU9-F1
#
_entry.id   AF-A0A2E9WUU9-F1
#
_cell.length_a   1.000
_cell.length_b   1.000
_cell.length_c   1.000
_cell.angle_alpha   90.00
_cell.angle_beta   90.00
_cell.angle_gamma   90.00
#
_symmetry.space_group_name_H-M   'P 1'
#
loop_
_entity.id
_entity.type
_entity.pdbx_description
1 polymer ?
#
loop_
_entity_poly.entity_id
_entity_poly.type
_entity_poly.pdbx_seq_one_letter_code
_entity_poly.pdbx_strand_id
1 'polypeptide(L)'
;MSGNDFIKDRRNPRHLSAGGPSADPLPVDLIPVAGGGLLHRRLFLKSGAVLGSAAALGAAGTFAFATYGEESATEMPPMPPATPPWMKMPGGPFTNYGRPSPHEKKVIRWITSNQSSPGNGVSWTPLQDLEGVITPNGLHFERHHNGVPAIIPDRHRLLIHGLVARPLTFMVDDLLRYPMMSRLCFVECGGNSNAGWNPRPLQARAGHLHGLASCSEWSGVALSVLLDEARIDRSRAKWLYAEGADAAAVGASIPVAKAFDNAFVALYQNGERLRPENGYPMRLLIPGWEGVTHIKWLRRLKAVAQPMMSREETSKYTELVPDGTARQFTFVMDAKSLITAPSLGKKMRGPGLYQITGLAWSGRGRIARVEVSADGGESWAEAELQEP
;
A
#
# COMPACT_ATOMS: atom_id res chain seq x y z
N MET A 1 33.88 36.23 42.12
CA MET A 1 33.14 37.52 42.20
C MET A 1 31.70 37.26 41.81
N SER A 2 30.82 37.32 42.83
CA SER A 2 29.36 37.53 42.85
C SER A 2 28.48 36.75 41.85
N GLY A 3 27.57 35.84 42.22
CA GLY A 3 26.94 35.60 43.51
C GLY A 3 25.78 36.57 43.76
N ASN A 4 24.54 36.14 43.53
CA ASN A 4 23.44 36.33 44.48
C ASN A 4 22.23 35.46 44.14
N ASP A 5 21.86 34.64 45.13
CA ASP A 5 20.57 33.98 45.31
C ASP A 5 19.42 34.99 45.34
N PHE A 6 18.19 34.56 45.05
CA PHE A 6 17.05 34.90 45.91
C PHE A 6 15.76 34.06 45.63
N ILE A 7 15.28 33.48 46.73
CA ILE A 7 13.88 33.24 47.15
C ILE A 7 13.13 32.00 46.62
N LYS A 8 13.07 31.02 47.54
CA LYS A 8 11.97 30.07 47.74
C LYS A 8 10.67 30.83 48.02
N ASP A 9 9.64 30.65 47.19
CA ASP A 9 8.26 30.94 47.57
C ASP A 9 7.44 29.65 47.55
N ARG A 10 7.14 29.17 48.76
CA ARG A 10 6.15 28.11 49.02
C ARG A 10 4.78 28.77 48.99
N ARG A 11 4.09 28.68 47.86
CA ARG A 11 2.64 28.90 47.80
C ARG A 11 1.93 27.73 47.13
N ASN A 12 1.19 27.05 47.98
CA ASN A 12 0.21 26.00 47.76
C ASN A 12 -0.81 26.38 46.66
N PRO A 13 -0.92 25.67 45.52
CA PRO A 13 -2.09 25.81 44.67
C PRO A 13 -3.22 24.97 45.27
N ARG A 14 -4.24 25.66 45.77
CA ARG A 14 -5.53 25.09 46.16
C ARG A 14 -6.06 24.19 45.04
N HIS A 15 -6.63 23.06 45.43
CA HIS A 15 -7.53 22.25 44.62
C HIS A 15 -8.50 23.14 43.84
N LEU A 16 -8.32 23.24 42.52
CA LEU A 16 -9.36 23.67 41.60
C LEU A 16 -10.05 22.41 41.11
N SER A 17 -11.25 22.21 41.66
CA SER A 17 -12.21 21.20 41.25
C SER A 17 -12.57 21.34 39.78
N ALA A 18 -12.85 20.18 39.19
CA ALA A 18 -13.35 19.92 37.86
C ALA A 18 -14.39 20.92 37.33
N GLY A 19 -14.27 21.21 36.04
CA GLY A 19 -15.24 21.98 35.25
C GLY A 19 -14.80 22.02 33.79
N GLY A 20 -14.57 20.86 33.17
CA GLY A 20 -14.43 20.76 31.72
C GLY A 20 -15.79 20.98 31.04
N PRO A 21 -15.85 21.53 29.82
CA PRO A 21 -17.11 21.74 29.12
C PRO A 21 -17.83 20.39 29.00
N SER A 22 -19.10 20.35 29.40
CA SER A 22 -19.97 19.20 29.24
C SER A 22 -19.93 18.80 27.77
N ALA A 23 -19.39 17.61 27.50
CA ALA A 23 -19.60 16.97 26.22
C ALA A 23 -21.11 16.82 26.05
N ASP A 24 -21.66 17.43 25.00
CA ASP A 24 -23.02 17.14 24.58
C ASP A 24 -23.18 15.62 24.53
N PRO A 25 -24.26 15.06 25.11
CA PRO A 25 -24.47 13.63 25.08
C PRO A 25 -24.48 13.19 23.62
N LEU A 26 -23.53 12.29 23.30
CA LEU A 26 -23.51 11.61 22.01
C LEU A 26 -24.92 11.12 21.70
N PRO A 27 -25.45 11.35 20.47
CA PRO A 27 -26.79 10.93 20.11
C PRO A 27 -27.00 9.47 20.50
N VAL A 28 -28.12 9.23 21.17
CA VAL A 28 -28.49 7.98 21.84
C VAL A 28 -28.35 6.83 20.82
N ASP A 29 -27.27 6.05 20.96
CA ASP A 29 -26.94 4.75 20.32
C ASP A 29 -25.44 4.58 19.99
N LEU A 30 -24.59 5.60 20.20
CA LEU A 30 -23.13 5.48 19.98
C LEU A 30 -22.42 4.73 21.14
N ILE A 31 -22.50 3.40 21.16
CA ILE A 31 -21.76 2.56 22.14
C ILE A 31 -20.29 2.45 21.73
N PRO A 32 -19.33 2.94 22.55
CA PRO A 32 -17.91 2.73 22.31
C PRO A 32 -17.54 1.25 22.39
N VAL A 33 -16.72 0.78 21.46
CA VAL A 33 -16.19 -0.59 21.44
C VAL A 33 -14.77 -0.71 22.00
N ALA A 34 -14.08 0.43 22.10
CA ALA A 34 -12.80 0.57 22.78
C ALA A 34 -12.66 2.02 23.30
N GLY A 35 -11.62 2.27 24.08
CA GLY A 35 -11.22 3.59 24.56
C GLY A 35 -10.92 4.57 23.41
N GLY A 36 -10.77 5.85 23.76
CA GLY A 36 -10.54 6.92 22.78
C GLY A 36 -11.74 7.25 21.89
N GLY A 37 -12.94 6.77 22.23
CA GLY A 37 -14.17 7.05 21.47
C GLY A 37 -14.31 6.21 20.21
N LEU A 38 -13.67 5.03 20.15
CA LEU A 38 -13.76 4.12 19.02
C LEU A 38 -15.15 3.49 18.95
N LEU A 39 -15.77 3.56 17.78
CA LEU A 39 -17.16 3.17 17.55
C LEU A 39 -17.26 2.02 16.53
N HIS A 40 -18.23 1.11 16.70
CA HIS A 40 -18.45 0.05 15.71
C HIS A 40 -19.11 0.60 14.44
N ARG A 41 -18.65 0.21 13.25
CA ARG A 41 -19.32 0.60 11.99
C ARG A 41 -20.82 0.26 11.90
N ARG A 42 -21.30 -0.75 12.66
CA ARG A 42 -22.70 -1.24 12.63
C ARG A 42 -23.71 -0.22 13.15
N LEU A 43 -23.25 0.89 13.72
CA LEU A 43 -24.09 2.04 14.05
C LEU A 43 -24.95 2.47 12.86
N PHE A 44 -24.37 2.58 11.66
CA PHE A 44 -25.10 3.04 10.48
C PHE A 44 -26.12 2.02 9.93
N LEU A 45 -25.89 0.72 10.14
CA LEU A 45 -26.84 -0.32 9.72
C LEU A 45 -28.10 -0.34 10.58
N LYS A 46 -27.98 0.02 11.87
CA LYS A 46 -29.13 0.13 12.78
C LYS A 46 -29.90 1.43 12.55
N SER A 47 -29.22 2.54 12.26
CA SER A 47 -29.87 3.82 11.96
C SER A 47 -30.63 3.82 10.63
N GLY A 48 -30.17 3.06 9.62
CA GLY A 48 -30.87 2.91 8.33
C GLY A 48 -32.19 2.14 8.41
N ALA A 49 -32.34 1.23 9.38
CA ALA A 49 -33.57 0.48 9.61
C ALA A 49 -34.70 1.34 10.20
N VAL A 50 -34.37 2.48 10.81
CA VAL A 50 -35.35 3.43 11.38
C VAL A 50 -35.86 4.44 10.34
N LEU A 51 -35.09 4.70 9.27
CA LEU A 51 -35.53 5.58 8.17
C LEU A 51 -36.40 4.86 7.13
N GLY A 52 -36.36 3.52 7.07
CA GLY A 52 -37.14 2.72 6.12
C GLY A 52 -38.59 2.44 6.55
N SER A 53 -38.93 2.60 7.84
CA SER A 53 -40.28 2.34 8.36
C SER A 53 -41.21 3.55 8.31
N ALA A 54 -40.69 4.76 8.03
CA ALA A 54 -41.51 5.98 7.91
C ALA A 54 -42.09 6.21 6.49
N ALA A 55 -41.70 5.41 5.48
CA ALA A 55 -42.14 5.61 4.10
C ALA A 55 -43.23 4.64 3.61
N ALA A 56 -43.78 3.78 4.48
CA ALA A 56 -44.70 2.71 4.07
C ALA A 56 -46.14 2.78 4.62
N LEU A 57 -46.54 3.86 5.29
CA LEU A 57 -47.93 4.05 5.72
C LEU A 57 -48.39 5.48 5.43
N GLY A 58 -49.08 5.67 4.31
CA GLY A 58 -49.60 6.98 3.93
C GLY A 58 -50.35 7.03 2.60
N ALA A 59 -51.14 6.02 2.26
CA ALA A 59 -52.21 6.16 1.30
C ALA A 59 -53.56 6.08 2.04
N ALA A 60 -54.34 7.15 1.92
CA ALA A 60 -55.69 7.38 2.46
C ALA A 60 -55.80 7.87 3.92
N GLY A 61 -56.34 9.09 4.08
CA GLY A 61 -57.02 9.51 5.31
C GLY A 61 -56.74 10.95 5.77
N THR A 62 -57.56 11.89 5.29
CA THR A 62 -58.02 13.11 6.00
C THR A 62 -57.05 13.88 6.90
N PHE A 63 -56.60 15.05 6.41
CA PHE A 63 -55.93 16.08 7.20
C PHE A 63 -56.90 16.76 8.18
N ALA A 64 -56.69 16.58 9.48
CA ALA A 64 -57.18 17.47 10.51
C ALA A 64 -56.09 18.51 10.82
N PHE A 65 -56.39 19.78 10.59
CA PHE A 65 -55.52 20.88 10.99
C PHE A 65 -55.62 21.09 12.51
N ALA A 66 -54.58 20.71 13.25
CA ALA A 66 -54.37 21.17 14.61
C ALA A 66 -53.42 22.36 14.56
N THR A 67 -53.96 23.55 14.80
CA THR A 67 -53.23 24.79 15.03
C THR A 67 -52.42 24.67 16.32
N TYR A 68 -51.09 24.62 16.19
CA TYR A 68 -50.17 24.95 17.28
C TYR A 68 -49.41 26.22 16.93
N GLY A 69 -49.41 27.13 17.90
CA GLY A 69 -48.95 28.51 17.79
C GLY A 69 -47.44 28.69 17.67
N GLU A 70 -47.12 29.96 17.46
CA GLU A 70 -45.81 30.57 17.18
C GLU A 70 -44.72 30.23 18.22
N GLU A 71 -43.65 29.60 17.74
CA GLU A 71 -42.26 30.09 17.76
C GLU A 71 -41.36 28.90 17.41
N SER A 72 -41.18 28.68 16.12
CA SER A 72 -40.14 27.79 15.61
C SER A 72 -39.51 28.54 14.46
N ALA A 73 -38.23 28.87 14.61
CA ALA A 73 -37.40 29.23 13.47
C ALA A 73 -37.48 28.05 12.49
N THR A 74 -38.39 28.14 11.53
CA THR A 74 -38.51 27.19 10.44
C THR A 74 -37.17 27.21 9.73
N GLU A 75 -36.33 26.22 9.99
CA GLU A 75 -35.26 25.82 9.08
C GLU A 75 -35.92 25.64 7.73
N MET A 76 -35.78 26.66 6.87
CA MET A 76 -36.23 26.55 5.49
C MET A 76 -35.58 25.31 4.90
N PRO A 77 -36.34 24.47 4.17
CA PRO A 77 -35.74 23.35 3.46
C PRO A 77 -34.60 23.87 2.58
N PRO A 78 -33.47 23.14 2.48
CA PRO A 78 -32.31 23.61 1.75
C PRO A 78 -32.71 23.94 0.30
N MET A 79 -32.59 25.22 -0.06
CA MET A 79 -32.86 25.68 -1.42
C MET A 79 -31.84 25.04 -2.39
N PRO A 80 -32.24 24.70 -3.63
CA PRO A 80 -31.30 24.22 -4.63
C PRO A 80 -30.20 25.27 -4.86
N PRO A 81 -28.92 24.87 -4.88
CA PRO A 81 -27.84 25.81 -5.15
C PRO A 81 -27.96 26.41 -6.55
N ALA A 82 -27.48 27.64 -6.73
CA ALA A 82 -27.45 28.29 -8.03
C ALA A 82 -26.69 27.47 -9.08
N THR A 83 -27.12 27.51 -10.34
CA THR A 83 -26.48 26.76 -11.43
C THR A 83 -25.01 27.16 -11.58
N PRO A 84 -24.07 26.23 -11.36
CA PRO A 84 -22.65 26.54 -11.39
C PRO A 84 -22.16 26.85 -12.81
N PRO A 85 -21.03 27.58 -12.96
CA PRO A 85 -20.53 28.01 -14.27
C PRO A 85 -20.27 26.86 -15.26
N TRP A 86 -19.78 25.71 -14.79
CA TRP A 86 -19.45 24.56 -15.65
C TRP A 86 -20.68 23.86 -16.25
N MET A 87 -21.90 24.18 -15.80
CA MET A 87 -23.14 23.71 -16.43
C MET A 87 -23.61 24.62 -17.58
N LYS A 88 -22.94 25.75 -17.82
CA LYS A 88 -23.34 26.76 -18.82
C LYS A 88 -22.66 26.60 -20.17
N MET A 89 -21.67 25.71 -20.29
CA MET A 89 -20.88 25.50 -21.50
C MET A 89 -20.55 24.00 -21.67
N PRO A 90 -20.43 23.48 -22.90
CA PRO A 90 -19.91 22.13 -23.14
C PRO A 90 -18.51 21.92 -22.54
N GLY A 91 -18.23 20.68 -22.13
CA GLY A 91 -16.92 20.28 -21.59
C GLY A 91 -15.81 20.16 -22.65
N GLY A 92 -14.62 19.74 -22.21
CA GLY A 92 -13.46 19.51 -23.09
C GLY A 92 -13.61 18.28 -24.00
N PRO A 93 -12.73 18.13 -25.02
CA PRO A 93 -12.77 17.01 -25.96
C PRO A 93 -12.31 15.68 -25.32
N PHE A 94 -12.62 14.57 -25.98
CA PHE A 94 -12.12 13.24 -25.60
C PHE A 94 -10.60 13.13 -25.72
N THR A 95 -9.98 12.25 -24.92
CA THR A 95 -8.53 11.98 -24.95
C THR A 95 -8.26 10.48 -25.16
N ASN A 96 -7.14 10.16 -25.81
CA ASN A 96 -6.77 8.77 -26.11
C ASN A 96 -6.23 8.00 -24.88
N TYR A 97 -5.73 8.72 -23.87
CA TYR A 97 -5.26 8.13 -22.62
C TYR A 97 -5.51 9.09 -21.47
N GLY A 98 -6.26 8.64 -20.47
CA GLY A 98 -6.68 9.46 -19.34
C GLY A 98 -5.52 9.92 -18.45
N ARG A 99 -5.71 11.06 -17.80
CA ARG A 99 -4.83 11.56 -16.73
C ARG A 99 -5.69 11.97 -15.53
N PRO A 100 -5.16 11.90 -14.30
CA PRO A 100 -5.84 12.45 -13.15
C PRO A 100 -6.22 13.92 -13.37
N SER A 101 -7.33 14.34 -12.74
CA SER A 101 -7.76 15.73 -12.72
C SER A 101 -6.62 16.66 -12.28
N PRO A 102 -6.48 17.87 -12.84
CA PRO A 102 -5.51 18.87 -12.36
C PRO A 102 -5.66 19.21 -10.87
N HIS A 103 -6.84 18.97 -10.29
CA HIS A 103 -7.11 19.15 -8.86
C HIS A 103 -6.40 18.11 -7.98
N GLU A 104 -6.03 16.95 -8.54
CA GLU A 104 -5.32 15.86 -7.87
C GLU A 104 -3.80 15.89 -8.08
N LYS A 105 -3.24 17.01 -8.57
CA LYS A 105 -1.80 17.17 -8.88
C LYS A 105 -0.83 16.92 -7.70
N LYS A 106 -1.34 16.82 -6.48
CA LYS A 106 -0.56 16.53 -5.26
C LYS A 106 -0.45 15.03 -4.96
N VAL A 107 -1.28 14.20 -5.60
CA VAL A 107 -1.25 12.75 -5.46
C VAL A 107 -0.18 12.22 -6.42
N ILE A 108 1.07 12.21 -5.93
CA ILE A 108 2.25 11.83 -6.69
C ILE A 108 3.15 10.92 -5.86
N ARG A 109 4.05 10.21 -6.54
CA ARG A 109 5.19 9.56 -5.90
C ARG A 109 6.08 10.60 -5.24
N TRP A 110 6.56 10.31 -4.04
CA TRP A 110 7.65 11.06 -3.41
C TRP A 110 8.96 10.40 -3.81
N ILE A 111 10.03 11.13 -4.12
CA ILE A 111 11.27 10.55 -4.65
C ILE A 111 12.45 10.98 -3.79
N THR A 112 13.38 10.04 -3.56
CA THR A 112 14.75 10.34 -3.13
C THR A 112 15.74 9.62 -4.03
N SER A 113 16.84 10.28 -4.34
CA SER A 113 17.91 9.73 -5.18
C SER A 113 19.26 9.97 -4.52
N ASN A 114 20.14 8.97 -4.61
CA ASN A 114 21.52 9.10 -4.15
C ASN A 114 22.30 9.98 -5.15
N GLN A 115 22.61 11.21 -4.75
CA GLN A 115 23.36 12.15 -5.60
C GLN A 115 24.75 11.63 -5.98
N SER A 116 25.37 10.81 -5.13
CA SER A 116 26.69 10.21 -5.37
C SER A 116 26.63 8.93 -6.22
N SER A 117 25.43 8.43 -6.54
CA SER A 117 25.23 7.24 -7.37
C SER A 117 24.03 7.45 -8.29
N PRO A 118 24.23 8.14 -9.42
CA PRO A 118 23.16 8.44 -10.37
C PRO A 118 22.36 7.19 -10.77
N GLY A 119 21.03 7.33 -10.76
CA GLY A 119 20.11 6.21 -11.01
C GLY A 119 19.83 5.33 -9.79
N ASN A 120 20.57 5.46 -8.69
CA ASN A 120 20.21 4.82 -7.44
C ASN A 120 19.19 5.68 -6.68
N GLY A 121 18.00 5.17 -6.46
CA GLY A 121 16.95 5.91 -5.75
C GLY A 121 15.75 5.07 -5.43
N VAL A 122 14.81 5.69 -4.70
CA VAL A 122 13.50 5.12 -4.40
C VAL A 122 12.42 6.18 -4.55
N SER A 123 11.20 5.73 -4.80
CA SER A 123 10.01 6.53 -4.68
C SER A 123 8.99 5.84 -3.78
N TRP A 124 8.10 6.60 -3.16
CA TRP A 124 7.05 6.09 -2.28
C TRP A 124 5.67 6.31 -2.86
N THR A 125 4.84 5.28 -2.81
CA THR A 125 3.40 5.37 -3.05
C THR A 125 2.77 6.34 -2.04
N PRO A 126 1.93 7.29 -2.46
CA PRO A 126 1.20 8.16 -1.54
C PRO A 126 0.01 7.43 -0.91
N LEU A 127 0.26 6.37 -0.13
CA LEU A 127 -0.77 5.44 0.39
C LEU A 127 -1.93 6.14 1.11
N GLN A 128 -1.67 7.24 1.82
CA GLN A 128 -2.72 8.01 2.50
C GLN A 128 -3.72 8.67 1.53
N ASP A 129 -3.32 8.92 0.29
CA ASP A 129 -4.13 9.61 -0.72
C ASP A 129 -4.80 8.63 -1.70
N LEU A 130 -4.67 7.32 -1.45
CA LEU A 130 -5.30 6.25 -2.22
C LEU A 130 -6.41 5.58 -1.40
N GLU A 131 -7.35 4.97 -2.12
CA GLU A 131 -8.43 4.16 -1.55
C GLU A 131 -8.43 2.75 -2.16
N GLY A 132 -9.02 1.79 -1.45
CA GLY A 132 -8.97 0.38 -1.81
C GLY A 132 -7.55 -0.19 -1.76
N VAL A 133 -7.29 -1.27 -2.50
CA VAL A 133 -6.00 -1.98 -2.48
C VAL A 133 -5.17 -1.78 -3.75
N ILE A 134 -5.78 -1.46 -4.89
CA ILE A 134 -5.05 -1.33 -6.17
C ILE A 134 -4.34 0.01 -6.24
N THR A 135 -3.01 -0.04 -6.31
CA THR A 135 -2.18 1.13 -6.57
C THR A 135 -2.16 1.44 -8.07
N PRO A 136 -2.58 2.64 -8.51
CA PRO A 136 -2.48 3.04 -9.92
C PRO A 136 -1.06 2.88 -10.46
N ASN A 137 -0.92 2.45 -11.72
CA ASN A 137 0.41 2.14 -12.30
C ASN A 137 1.41 3.30 -12.19
N GLY A 138 0.95 4.54 -12.44
CA GLY A 138 1.79 5.75 -12.32
C GLY A 138 2.13 6.17 -10.88
N LEU A 139 1.56 5.50 -9.87
CA LEU A 139 1.81 5.74 -8.45
C LEU A 139 2.46 4.54 -7.75
N HIS A 140 2.62 3.40 -8.43
CA HIS A 140 3.35 2.24 -7.92
C HIS A 140 4.78 2.65 -7.55
N PHE A 141 5.24 2.35 -6.35
CA PHE A 141 6.55 2.80 -5.84
C PHE A 141 7.70 2.31 -6.72
N GLU A 142 8.81 3.04 -6.74
CA GLU A 142 9.99 2.69 -7.52
C GLU A 142 11.18 2.41 -6.60
N ARG A 143 11.98 1.41 -6.96
CA ARG A 143 13.36 1.24 -6.46
C ARG A 143 14.23 0.92 -7.67
N HIS A 144 15.22 1.77 -7.93
CA HIS A 144 16.24 1.52 -8.94
C HIS A 144 17.63 1.54 -8.33
N HIS A 145 18.51 0.66 -8.82
CA HIS A 145 19.93 0.66 -8.45
C HIS A 145 20.79 1.36 -9.49
N ASN A 146 20.31 1.49 -10.73
CA ASN A 146 20.96 2.21 -11.82
C ASN A 146 19.95 2.79 -12.83
N GLY A 147 18.89 3.41 -12.33
CA GLY A 147 17.88 4.10 -13.15
C GLY A 147 16.96 3.13 -13.90
N VAL A 148 16.21 3.68 -14.85
CA VAL A 148 15.32 2.93 -15.73
C VAL A 148 16.02 2.74 -17.08
N PRO A 149 16.38 1.51 -17.48
CA PRO A 149 17.03 1.27 -18.76
C PRO A 149 16.06 1.49 -19.94
N ALA A 150 16.59 2.01 -21.04
CA ALA A 150 15.86 2.15 -22.31
C ALA A 150 15.82 0.82 -23.07
N ILE A 151 15.04 -0.13 -22.58
CA ILE A 151 14.90 -1.46 -23.19
C ILE A 151 14.08 -1.39 -24.48
N ILE A 152 14.64 -1.88 -25.58
CA ILE A 152 13.91 -2.13 -26.83
C ILE A 152 13.24 -3.51 -26.72
N PRO A 153 11.91 -3.61 -26.67
CA PRO A 153 11.20 -4.86 -26.36
C PRO A 153 11.53 -5.99 -27.36
N ASP A 154 11.59 -5.67 -28.65
CA ASP A 154 11.87 -6.64 -29.73
C ASP A 154 13.29 -7.22 -29.68
N ARG A 155 14.18 -6.59 -28.91
CA ARG A 155 15.56 -7.05 -28.67
C ARG A 155 15.75 -7.65 -27.28
N HIS A 156 14.77 -7.49 -26.39
CA HIS A 156 14.83 -8.06 -25.05
C HIS A 156 14.63 -9.58 -25.11
N ARG A 157 15.42 -10.31 -24.32
CA ARG A 157 15.42 -11.78 -24.30
C ARG A 157 15.50 -12.26 -22.86
N LEU A 158 14.74 -13.30 -22.54
CA LEU A 158 14.87 -14.07 -21.31
C LEU A 158 15.58 -15.39 -21.59
N LEU A 159 16.80 -15.55 -21.08
CA LEU A 159 17.57 -16.78 -21.16
C LEU A 159 17.34 -17.66 -19.91
N ILE A 160 16.85 -18.88 -20.09
CA ILE A 160 16.82 -19.93 -19.06
C ILE A 160 17.90 -20.95 -19.37
N HIS A 161 18.87 -21.12 -18.46
CA HIS A 161 20.02 -22.00 -18.68
C HIS A 161 20.63 -22.52 -17.36
N GLY A 162 21.78 -23.21 -17.44
CA GLY A 162 22.47 -23.78 -16.28
C GLY A 162 22.18 -25.27 -16.13
N LEU A 163 21.77 -25.70 -14.94
CA LEU A 163 21.35 -27.08 -14.64
C LEU A 163 19.96 -27.40 -15.25
N VAL A 164 19.89 -27.35 -16.58
CA VAL A 164 18.70 -27.65 -17.38
C VAL A 164 19.12 -28.52 -18.57
N ALA A 165 18.28 -29.44 -19.01
CA ALA A 165 18.60 -30.28 -20.18
C ALA A 165 18.38 -29.54 -21.51
N ARG A 166 17.52 -28.52 -21.53
CA ARG A 166 17.21 -27.72 -22.73
C ARG A 166 17.29 -26.23 -22.40
N PRO A 167 18.44 -25.58 -22.59
CA PRO A 167 18.54 -24.13 -22.49
C PRO A 167 17.59 -23.44 -23.49
N LEU A 168 16.85 -22.43 -23.03
CA LEU A 168 15.81 -21.75 -23.81
C LEU A 168 15.99 -20.24 -23.75
N THR A 169 15.64 -19.58 -24.84
CA THR A 169 15.58 -18.12 -24.92
C THR A 169 14.19 -17.71 -25.37
N PHE A 170 13.56 -16.80 -24.63
CA PHE A 170 12.21 -16.30 -24.91
C PHE A 170 12.24 -14.82 -25.26
N MET A 171 11.49 -14.45 -26.30
CA MET A 171 11.01 -13.09 -26.55
C MET A 171 9.68 -12.86 -25.82
N VAL A 172 9.23 -11.60 -25.81
CA VAL A 172 7.89 -11.25 -25.28
C VAL A 172 6.81 -12.02 -26.04
N ASP A 173 6.87 -12.06 -27.36
CA ASP A 173 5.90 -12.77 -28.22
C ASP A 173 5.87 -14.27 -27.94
N ASP A 174 7.01 -14.86 -27.57
CA ASP A 174 7.04 -16.26 -27.17
C ASP A 174 6.19 -16.47 -25.91
N LEU A 175 6.38 -15.63 -24.89
CA LEU A 175 5.67 -15.69 -23.62
C LEU A 175 4.18 -15.39 -23.76
N LEU A 176 3.78 -14.54 -24.71
CA LEU A 176 2.37 -14.23 -24.99
C LEU A 176 1.56 -15.45 -25.47
N ARG A 177 2.21 -16.53 -25.93
CA ARG A 177 1.56 -17.76 -26.37
C ARG A 177 1.24 -18.74 -25.23
N TYR A 178 1.77 -18.51 -24.03
CA TYR A 178 1.55 -19.39 -22.89
C TYR A 178 0.25 -19.04 -22.16
N PRO A 179 -0.36 -20.02 -21.46
CA PRO A 179 -1.43 -19.72 -20.51
C PRO A 179 -0.95 -18.69 -19.48
N MET A 180 -1.69 -17.59 -19.38
CA MET A 180 -1.43 -16.56 -18.38
C MET A 180 -2.27 -16.78 -17.13
N MET A 181 -1.73 -16.36 -16.01
CA MET A 181 -2.46 -16.19 -14.76
C MET A 181 -2.41 -14.73 -14.33
N SER A 182 -3.43 -14.30 -13.59
CA SER A 182 -3.53 -12.96 -12.98
C SER A 182 -3.63 -13.11 -11.47
N ARG A 183 -2.89 -12.28 -10.72
CA ARG A 183 -2.93 -12.29 -9.24
C ARG A 183 -2.77 -10.89 -8.67
N LEU A 184 -3.59 -10.56 -7.69
CA LEU A 184 -3.38 -9.40 -6.82
C LEU A 184 -2.20 -9.68 -5.89
N CYS A 185 -1.19 -8.82 -5.90
CA CYS A 185 0.01 -8.98 -5.10
C CYS A 185 0.55 -7.63 -4.63
N PHE A 186 0.86 -7.55 -3.34
CA PHE A 186 1.74 -6.52 -2.81
C PHE A 186 3.19 -6.81 -3.22
N VAL A 187 3.89 -5.77 -3.66
CA VAL A 187 5.35 -5.74 -3.70
C VAL A 187 5.77 -4.77 -2.61
N GLU A 188 6.58 -5.22 -1.65
CA GLU A 188 7.11 -4.38 -0.58
C GLU A 188 8.64 -4.46 -0.57
N CYS A 189 9.31 -3.31 -0.47
CA CYS A 189 10.76 -3.25 -0.31
C CYS A 189 11.16 -3.70 1.10
N GLY A 190 12.22 -4.49 1.25
CA GLY A 190 12.78 -4.84 2.57
C GLY A 190 13.21 -3.61 3.40
N GLY A 191 13.48 -2.46 2.75
CA GLY A 191 13.75 -1.19 3.41
C GLY A 191 12.52 -0.36 3.80
N ASN A 192 11.30 -0.87 3.59
CA ASN A 192 10.08 -0.13 3.90
C ASN A 192 9.99 0.15 5.40
N SER A 193 9.70 1.39 5.77
CA SER A 193 9.62 1.82 7.18
C SER A 193 10.95 1.83 7.94
N ASN A 194 12.09 1.69 7.25
CA ASN A 194 13.42 1.79 7.87
C ASN A 194 13.62 3.09 8.66
N ALA A 195 13.05 4.21 8.20
CA ALA A 195 13.13 5.50 8.90
C ALA A 195 12.45 5.50 10.29
N GLY A 196 11.62 4.49 10.59
CA GLY A 196 11.01 4.28 11.90
C GLY A 196 11.98 3.66 12.93
N TRP A 197 13.07 3.04 12.48
CA TRP A 197 14.09 2.43 13.35
C TRP A 197 15.22 3.40 13.76
N ASN A 198 15.18 4.64 13.29
CA ASN A 198 16.12 5.67 13.71
C ASN A 198 15.90 6.02 15.20
N PRO A 199 16.94 6.43 15.95
CA PRO A 199 16.81 6.86 17.34
C PRO A 199 15.77 7.97 17.56
N ARG A 200 15.53 8.76 16.52
CA ARG A 200 14.39 9.70 16.42
C ARG A 200 13.57 9.32 15.18
N PRO A 201 12.47 8.56 15.36
CA PRO A 201 11.63 8.12 14.24
C PRO A 201 11.08 9.31 13.44
N LEU A 202 11.16 9.20 12.12
CA LEU A 202 10.68 10.25 11.22
C LEU A 202 9.17 10.46 11.36
N GLN A 203 8.77 11.69 11.69
CA GLN A 203 7.37 12.11 11.69
C GLN A 203 6.96 12.57 10.28
N ALA A 204 6.41 11.65 9.48
CA ALA A 204 6.03 11.90 8.10
C ALA A 204 4.63 11.36 7.75
N ARG A 205 4.13 11.75 6.57
CA ARG A 205 2.87 11.18 6.03
C ARG A 205 3.00 9.67 5.90
N ALA A 206 1.89 8.94 6.07
CA ALA A 206 1.89 7.48 6.11
C ALA A 206 2.59 6.85 4.90
N GLY A 207 2.33 7.35 3.68
CA GLY A 207 2.98 6.90 2.46
C GLY A 207 4.48 7.23 2.41
N HIS A 208 4.95 8.34 2.98
CA HIS A 208 6.39 8.62 3.02
C HIS A 208 7.13 7.67 3.98
N LEU A 209 6.47 7.16 5.02
CA LEU A 209 7.07 6.21 5.95
C LEU A 209 6.89 4.74 5.53
N HIS A 210 5.75 4.39 4.94
CA HIS A 210 5.33 3.01 4.66
C HIS A 210 5.05 2.72 3.19
N GLY A 211 5.24 3.70 2.30
CA GLY A 211 4.89 3.63 0.88
C GLY A 211 5.94 3.02 -0.04
N LEU A 212 7.00 2.37 0.48
CA LEU A 212 7.78 1.42 -0.34
C LEU A 212 7.03 0.08 -0.48
N ALA A 213 5.73 0.19 -0.73
CA ALA A 213 4.77 -0.86 -0.89
C ALA A 213 3.71 -0.41 -1.89
N SER A 214 3.30 -1.33 -2.76
CA SER A 214 2.20 -1.14 -3.70
C SER A 214 1.55 -2.48 -4.00
N CYS A 215 0.23 -2.49 -4.12
CA CYS A 215 -0.50 -3.65 -4.61
C CYS A 215 -0.99 -3.41 -6.03
N SER A 216 -0.87 -4.42 -6.87
CA SER A 216 -1.35 -4.38 -8.26
C SER A 216 -1.83 -5.77 -8.65
N GLU A 217 -2.72 -5.82 -9.63
CA GLU A 217 -2.95 -7.05 -10.38
C GLU A 217 -1.77 -7.26 -11.33
N TRP A 218 -1.14 -8.42 -11.26
CA TRP A 218 -0.05 -8.80 -12.14
C TRP A 218 -0.47 -9.99 -12.97
N SER A 219 -0.26 -9.89 -14.28
CA SER A 219 -0.56 -11.00 -15.20
C SER A 219 0.65 -11.44 -15.99
N GLY A 220 0.82 -12.76 -16.13
CA GLY A 220 1.96 -13.35 -16.83
C GLY A 220 2.02 -14.86 -16.77
N VAL A 221 3.19 -15.42 -17.07
CA VAL A 221 3.40 -16.86 -17.24
C VAL A 221 4.02 -17.46 -15.99
N ALA A 222 3.41 -18.51 -15.46
CA ALA A 222 3.93 -19.24 -14.30
C ALA A 222 5.36 -19.72 -14.57
N LEU A 223 6.27 -19.50 -13.61
CA LEU A 223 7.67 -19.82 -13.80
C LEU A 223 7.90 -21.34 -13.88
N SER A 224 7.09 -22.14 -13.17
CA SER A 224 7.09 -23.61 -13.28
C SER A 224 6.96 -24.10 -14.71
N VAL A 225 6.03 -23.55 -15.49
CA VAL A 225 5.80 -23.94 -16.89
C VAL A 225 7.05 -23.72 -17.74
N LEU A 226 7.72 -22.58 -17.59
CA LEU A 226 8.93 -22.26 -18.35
C LEU A 226 10.13 -23.14 -17.94
N LEU A 227 10.24 -23.45 -16.64
CA LEU A 227 11.30 -24.31 -16.10
C LEU A 227 11.12 -25.77 -16.49
N ASP A 228 9.88 -26.26 -16.52
CA ASP A 228 9.55 -27.61 -16.99
C ASP A 228 9.86 -27.76 -18.48
N GLU A 229 9.55 -26.74 -19.30
CA GLU A 229 9.91 -26.76 -20.71
C GLU A 229 11.43 -26.73 -20.94
N ALA A 230 12.17 -25.98 -20.12
CA ALA A 230 13.63 -26.00 -20.11
C ALA A 230 14.20 -27.34 -19.58
N ARG A 231 13.36 -28.20 -18.98
CA ARG A 231 13.73 -29.47 -18.36
C ARG A 231 14.78 -29.28 -17.27
N ILE A 232 14.44 -28.48 -16.26
CA ILE A 232 15.32 -28.26 -15.10
C ILE A 232 15.67 -29.57 -14.39
N ASP A 233 16.95 -29.75 -14.07
CA ASP A 233 17.44 -30.87 -13.29
C ASP A 233 17.15 -30.64 -11.80
N ARG A 234 15.93 -30.99 -11.35
CA ARG A 234 15.48 -30.81 -9.95
C ARG A 234 16.30 -31.62 -8.94
N SER A 235 17.04 -32.63 -9.40
CA SER A 235 17.91 -33.42 -8.53
C SER A 235 19.11 -32.59 -8.07
N ARG A 236 19.67 -31.76 -8.96
CA ARG A 236 20.89 -30.95 -8.71
C ARG A 236 20.62 -29.46 -8.55
N ALA A 237 19.69 -28.89 -9.30
CA ALA A 237 19.31 -27.48 -9.20
C ALA A 237 18.47 -27.25 -7.94
N LYS A 238 19.02 -26.48 -7.01
CA LYS A 238 18.31 -26.06 -5.78
C LYS A 238 17.94 -24.58 -5.81
N TRP A 239 18.59 -23.81 -6.67
CA TRP A 239 18.41 -22.37 -6.80
C TRP A 239 18.33 -21.94 -8.27
N LEU A 240 17.66 -20.82 -8.52
CA LEU A 240 17.69 -20.04 -9.74
C LEU A 240 18.34 -18.71 -9.42
N TYR A 241 19.36 -18.31 -10.17
CA TYR A 241 19.83 -16.94 -10.13
C TYR A 241 19.09 -16.12 -11.20
N ALA A 242 18.23 -15.21 -10.75
CA ALA A 242 17.52 -14.27 -11.60
C ALA A 242 18.34 -12.99 -11.75
N GLU A 243 18.37 -12.40 -12.95
CA GLU A 243 19.16 -11.21 -13.25
C GLU A 243 18.40 -10.25 -14.19
N GLY A 244 18.49 -8.95 -13.89
CA GLY A 244 17.90 -7.86 -14.67
C GLY A 244 18.82 -7.32 -15.78
N ALA A 245 18.24 -6.59 -16.72
CA ALA A 245 18.94 -5.96 -17.85
C ALA A 245 19.34 -4.50 -17.64
N ASP A 246 19.28 -4.00 -16.41
CA ASP A 246 19.88 -2.72 -16.04
C ASP A 246 21.40 -2.84 -15.83
N ALA A 247 22.14 -1.73 -15.83
CA ALA A 247 23.60 -1.80 -15.73
C ALA A 247 24.09 -2.20 -14.33
N ALA A 248 23.23 -2.14 -13.30
CA ALA A 248 23.52 -2.75 -12.00
C ALA A 248 23.43 -4.28 -12.03
N ALA A 249 22.83 -4.86 -13.07
CA ALA A 249 22.57 -6.30 -13.20
C ALA A 249 21.99 -6.89 -11.91
N VAL A 250 20.99 -6.21 -11.34
CA VAL A 250 20.39 -6.60 -10.05
C VAL A 250 19.94 -8.04 -10.17
N GLY A 251 20.38 -8.87 -9.21
CA GLY A 251 20.10 -10.29 -9.25
C GLY A 251 19.95 -10.90 -7.87
N ALA A 252 19.11 -11.94 -7.81
CA ALA A 252 18.73 -12.63 -6.60
C ALA A 252 18.61 -14.13 -6.84
N SER A 253 19.02 -14.90 -5.84
CA SER A 253 18.96 -16.35 -5.80
C SER A 253 17.63 -16.79 -5.20
N ILE A 254 16.84 -17.51 -6.00
CA ILE A 254 15.51 -17.98 -5.66
C ILE A 254 15.54 -19.50 -5.51
N PRO A 255 15.12 -20.09 -4.38
CA PRO A 255 14.98 -21.54 -4.25
C PRO A 255 14.05 -22.07 -5.34
N VAL A 256 14.43 -23.19 -5.97
CA VAL A 256 13.61 -23.84 -7.00
C VAL A 256 12.22 -24.20 -6.45
N ALA A 257 12.12 -24.59 -5.17
CA ALA A 257 10.83 -24.85 -4.53
C ALA A 257 9.89 -23.62 -4.58
N LYS A 258 10.40 -22.42 -4.29
CA LYS A 258 9.62 -21.18 -4.35
C LYS A 258 9.25 -20.82 -5.80
N ALA A 259 10.17 -21.05 -6.73
CA ALA A 259 9.93 -20.81 -8.15
C ALA A 259 8.76 -21.64 -8.72
N PHE A 260 8.61 -22.88 -8.24
CA PHE A 260 7.53 -23.78 -8.63
C PHE A 260 6.21 -23.55 -7.89
N ASP A 261 6.26 -22.96 -6.69
CA ASP A 261 5.07 -22.68 -5.87
C ASP A 261 4.19 -21.59 -6.51
N ASN A 262 4.70 -20.36 -6.61
CA ASN A 262 3.88 -19.23 -7.04
C ASN A 262 4.61 -18.10 -7.77
N ALA A 263 5.86 -18.30 -8.17
CA ALA A 263 6.59 -17.31 -8.96
C ALA A 263 6.15 -17.30 -10.43
N PHE A 264 6.23 -16.14 -11.07
CA PHE A 264 5.84 -15.97 -12.47
C PHE A 264 6.56 -14.80 -13.14
N VAL A 265 6.68 -14.87 -14.46
CA VAL A 265 7.18 -13.77 -15.29
C VAL A 265 5.99 -12.89 -15.68
N ALA A 266 5.87 -11.72 -15.05
CA ALA A 266 4.80 -10.78 -15.32
C ALA A 266 5.07 -9.96 -16.59
N LEU A 267 4.01 -9.74 -17.35
CA LEU A 267 3.98 -8.98 -18.61
C LEU A 267 2.99 -7.80 -18.54
N TYR A 268 2.00 -7.88 -17.65
CA TYR A 268 0.98 -6.87 -17.44
C TYR A 268 0.88 -6.49 -15.96
N GLN A 269 0.49 -5.25 -15.72
CA GLN A 269 0.22 -4.66 -14.41
C GLN A 269 -1.08 -3.84 -14.50
N ASN A 270 -2.07 -4.17 -13.67
CA ASN A 270 -3.39 -3.55 -13.65
C ASN A 270 -4.04 -3.48 -15.05
N GLY A 271 -4.06 -4.62 -15.76
CA GLY A 271 -4.69 -4.75 -17.08
C GLY A 271 -3.90 -4.20 -18.28
N GLU A 272 -2.84 -3.41 -18.09
CA GLU A 272 -2.02 -2.89 -19.19
C GLU A 272 -0.58 -3.43 -19.15
N ARG A 273 0.20 -3.22 -20.22
CA ARG A 273 1.62 -3.58 -20.24
C ARG A 273 2.38 -2.85 -19.13
N LEU A 274 3.42 -3.51 -18.62
CA LEU A 274 4.29 -2.93 -17.59
C LEU A 274 4.76 -1.52 -17.94
N ARG A 275 4.87 -0.66 -16.93
CA ARG A 275 5.58 0.61 -17.09
C ARG A 275 7.10 0.39 -17.16
N PRO A 276 7.86 1.21 -17.91
CA PRO A 276 9.32 1.12 -17.97
C PRO A 276 9.99 1.01 -16.59
N GLU A 277 9.60 1.87 -15.65
CA GLU A 277 10.12 1.88 -14.28
C GLU A 277 9.77 0.62 -13.48
N ASN A 278 8.70 -0.08 -13.87
CA ASN A 278 8.22 -1.29 -13.24
C ASN A 278 8.70 -2.56 -13.94
N GLY A 279 9.65 -2.47 -14.88
CA GLY A 279 10.31 -3.64 -15.45
C GLY A 279 9.87 -4.01 -16.88
N TYR A 280 9.27 -3.11 -17.64
CA TYR A 280 8.94 -3.37 -19.05
C TYR A 280 10.16 -3.86 -19.86
N PRO A 281 10.05 -4.94 -20.66
CA PRO A 281 8.80 -5.57 -21.08
C PRO A 281 8.35 -6.76 -20.22
N MET A 282 9.21 -7.26 -19.33
CA MET A 282 8.92 -8.40 -18.46
C MET A 282 9.72 -8.33 -17.16
N ARG A 283 9.10 -8.78 -16.06
CA ARG A 283 9.75 -8.86 -14.74
C ARG A 283 9.42 -10.17 -14.03
N LEU A 284 10.24 -10.57 -13.07
CA LEU A 284 9.93 -11.64 -12.14
C LEU A 284 9.04 -11.11 -11.00
N LEU A 285 8.01 -11.87 -10.64
CA LEU A 285 7.18 -11.68 -9.45
C LEU A 285 7.30 -12.92 -8.56
N ILE A 286 7.46 -12.70 -7.25
CA ILE A 286 7.55 -13.76 -6.25
C ILE A 286 6.63 -13.42 -5.07
N PRO A 287 5.34 -13.77 -5.15
CA PRO A 287 4.36 -13.34 -4.15
C PRO A 287 4.79 -13.63 -2.71
N GLY A 288 4.67 -12.59 -1.88
CA GLY A 288 4.98 -12.59 -0.45
C GLY A 288 6.45 -12.41 -0.09
N TRP A 289 7.34 -12.28 -1.08
CA TRP A 289 8.76 -12.04 -0.84
C TRP A 289 9.14 -10.57 -0.97
N GLU A 290 10.28 -10.21 -0.40
CA GLU A 290 10.81 -8.85 -0.46
C GLU A 290 11.11 -8.40 -1.88
N GLY A 291 10.93 -7.10 -2.13
CA GLY A 291 10.89 -6.51 -3.46
C GLY A 291 12.17 -6.65 -4.28
N VAL A 292 13.34 -6.87 -3.66
CA VAL A 292 14.60 -7.11 -4.40
C VAL A 292 14.54 -8.40 -5.21
N THR A 293 13.78 -9.39 -4.75
CA THR A 293 13.63 -10.68 -5.44
C THR A 293 12.72 -10.59 -6.68
N HIS A 294 11.94 -9.51 -6.80
CA HIS A 294 11.07 -9.25 -7.95
C HIS A 294 11.85 -8.56 -9.08
N ILE A 295 12.79 -9.29 -9.67
CA ILE A 295 13.76 -8.77 -10.65
C ILE A 295 13.06 -8.11 -11.85
N LYS A 296 13.34 -6.81 -12.04
CA LYS A 296 12.85 -6.03 -13.18
C LYS A 296 13.71 -6.22 -14.41
N TRP A 297 13.12 -5.98 -15.58
CA TRP A 297 13.82 -6.11 -16.88
C TRP A 297 14.49 -7.49 -17.01
N LEU A 298 13.77 -8.54 -16.59
CA LEU A 298 14.32 -9.87 -16.37
C LEU A 298 14.93 -10.38 -17.68
N ARG A 299 16.22 -10.70 -17.66
CA ARG A 299 16.94 -11.20 -18.85
C ARG A 299 17.49 -12.60 -18.70
N ARG A 300 17.64 -13.10 -17.47
CA ARG A 300 18.30 -14.39 -17.24
C ARG A 300 17.77 -15.09 -15.99
N LEU A 301 17.62 -16.40 -16.11
CA LEU A 301 17.36 -17.35 -15.04
C LEU A 301 18.37 -18.50 -15.18
N LYS A 302 19.32 -18.59 -14.25
CA LYS A 302 20.36 -19.62 -14.26
C LYS A 302 20.08 -20.64 -13.15
N ALA A 303 19.77 -21.88 -13.51
CA ALA A 303 19.63 -22.98 -12.56
C ALA A 303 21.01 -23.41 -12.02
N VAL A 304 21.16 -23.40 -10.70
CA VAL A 304 22.42 -23.64 -9.97
C VAL A 304 22.19 -24.48 -8.71
N ALA A 305 23.25 -25.12 -8.21
CA ALA A 305 23.17 -25.99 -7.03
C ALA A 305 23.17 -25.20 -5.71
N GLN A 306 23.77 -24.01 -5.70
CA GLN A 306 23.95 -23.14 -4.53
C GLN A 306 23.56 -21.70 -4.89
N PRO A 307 23.15 -20.87 -3.91
CA PRO A 307 22.89 -19.46 -4.17
C PRO A 307 24.15 -18.77 -4.70
N MET A 308 23.97 -17.71 -5.48
CA MET A 308 25.07 -16.97 -6.11
C MET A 308 25.90 -16.17 -5.09
N MET A 309 25.31 -15.84 -3.93
CA MET A 309 25.92 -14.96 -2.92
C MET A 309 26.29 -13.61 -3.53
N SER A 310 25.37 -13.04 -4.33
CA SER A 310 25.57 -11.76 -5.00
C SER A 310 25.70 -10.61 -4.00
N ARG A 311 26.07 -9.41 -4.46
CA ARG A 311 26.08 -8.20 -3.63
C ARG A 311 24.74 -7.97 -2.93
N GLU A 312 23.64 -8.24 -3.63
CA GLU A 312 22.27 -8.05 -3.11
C GLU A 312 21.81 -9.17 -2.17
N GLU A 313 22.65 -10.20 -1.94
CA GLU A 313 22.38 -11.32 -1.02
C GLU A 313 23.35 -11.34 0.18
N THR A 314 24.35 -10.44 0.18
CA THR A 314 25.45 -10.41 1.15
C THR A 314 25.64 -9.01 1.73
N SER A 315 26.13 -8.07 0.93
CA SER A 315 26.38 -6.68 1.35
C SER A 315 25.09 -5.89 1.57
N LYS A 316 24.03 -6.26 0.85
CA LYS A 316 22.69 -5.68 0.95
C LYS A 316 21.68 -6.78 1.23
N TYR A 317 20.50 -6.35 1.69
CA TYR A 317 19.38 -7.23 2.03
C TYR A 317 19.78 -8.35 3.02
N THR A 318 20.65 -7.97 3.95
CA THR A 318 21.01 -8.75 5.13
C THR A 318 20.69 -7.94 6.38
N GLU A 319 20.22 -8.62 7.41
CA GLU A 319 19.75 -7.98 8.64
C GLU A 319 20.81 -8.14 9.73
N LEU A 320 21.48 -7.05 10.08
CA LEU A 320 22.39 -7.03 11.22
C LEU A 320 21.59 -7.17 12.52
N VAL A 321 21.95 -8.16 13.34
CA VAL A 321 21.34 -8.40 14.65
C VAL A 321 22.28 -7.95 15.78
N PRO A 322 21.79 -7.78 17.04
CA PRO A 322 22.56 -7.15 18.12
C PRO A 322 23.90 -7.82 18.47
N ASP A 323 24.08 -9.10 18.16
CA ASP A 323 25.32 -9.86 18.42
C ASP A 323 26.42 -9.62 17.37
N GLY A 324 26.14 -8.79 16.35
CA GLY A 324 27.07 -8.47 15.26
C GLY A 324 27.04 -9.45 14.09
N THR A 325 26.24 -10.51 14.14
CA THR A 325 25.98 -11.39 12.99
C THR A 325 24.90 -10.80 12.07
N ALA A 326 24.80 -11.31 10.84
CA ALA A 326 23.78 -10.88 9.89
C ALA A 326 22.94 -12.06 9.42
N ARG A 327 21.61 -11.91 9.43
CA ARG A 327 20.70 -12.86 8.80
C ARG A 327 20.70 -12.62 7.30
N GLN A 328 20.83 -13.69 6.53
CA GLN A 328 20.71 -13.68 5.08
C GLN A 328 19.42 -14.39 4.67
N PHE A 329 18.96 -14.11 3.46
CA PHE A 329 17.82 -14.81 2.86
C PHE A 329 16.52 -14.68 3.69
N THR A 330 16.31 -13.53 4.33
CA THR A 330 15.07 -13.16 5.03
C THR A 330 14.02 -12.73 4.02
N PHE A 331 13.61 -13.68 3.19
CA PHE A 331 12.82 -13.36 2.00
C PHE A 331 11.39 -12.92 2.28
N VAL A 332 10.73 -13.51 3.27
CA VAL A 332 9.28 -13.36 3.46
C VAL A 332 8.99 -12.02 4.13
N MET A 333 8.13 -11.21 3.51
CA MET A 333 7.60 -10.00 4.17
C MET A 333 6.54 -10.43 5.19
N ASP A 334 6.79 -10.20 6.48
CA ASP A 334 5.85 -10.59 7.54
C ASP A 334 4.57 -9.73 7.53
N ALA A 335 3.63 -10.05 8.43
CA ALA A 335 2.39 -9.29 8.55
C ALA A 335 2.67 -7.84 8.95
N LYS A 336 2.07 -6.89 8.22
CA LYS A 336 2.24 -5.46 8.43
C LYS A 336 0.92 -4.73 8.18
N SER A 337 0.71 -3.65 8.90
CA SER A 337 -0.42 -2.76 8.70
C SER A 337 -0.04 -1.30 8.88
N LEU A 338 -0.90 -0.40 8.40
CA LEU A 338 -0.87 1.03 8.68
C LEU A 338 -2.28 1.63 8.65
N ILE A 339 -2.45 2.73 9.38
CA ILE A 339 -3.59 3.63 9.22
C ILE A 339 -3.26 4.65 8.13
N THR A 340 -4.12 4.74 7.10
CA THR A 340 -4.00 5.70 6.00
C THR A 340 -4.82 6.96 6.26
N ALA A 341 -5.93 6.86 7.01
CA ALA A 341 -6.69 7.99 7.51
C ALA A 341 -7.38 7.67 8.85
N PRO A 342 -7.45 8.60 9.80
CA PRO A 342 -6.69 9.84 9.86
C PRO A 342 -5.18 9.56 10.03
N SER A 343 -4.35 10.35 9.35
CA SER A 343 -2.89 10.24 9.43
C SER A 343 -2.24 11.62 9.36
N LEU A 344 -0.93 11.72 9.54
CA LEU A 344 -0.22 13.00 9.37
C LEU A 344 -0.53 13.61 7.98
N GLY A 345 -1.02 14.84 7.96
CA GLY A 345 -1.47 15.53 6.75
C GLY A 345 -2.98 15.42 6.45
N LYS A 346 -3.68 14.43 7.01
CA LYS A 346 -5.15 14.29 6.96
C LYS A 346 -5.75 14.66 8.32
N LYS A 347 -5.76 15.96 8.62
CA LYS A 347 -6.28 16.49 9.89
C LYS A 347 -7.80 16.35 9.96
N MET A 348 -8.27 15.99 11.15
CA MET A 348 -9.67 16.14 11.55
C MET A 348 -10.02 17.64 11.62
N ARG A 349 -11.15 18.05 11.06
CA ARG A 349 -11.55 19.46 10.89
C ARG A 349 -12.43 20.00 12.03
N GLY A 350 -12.69 19.18 13.04
CA GLY A 350 -13.54 19.51 14.20
C GLY A 350 -14.08 18.24 14.85
N PRO A 351 -14.93 18.37 15.89
CA PRO A 351 -15.68 17.24 16.44
C PRO A 351 -16.55 16.57 15.38
N GLY A 352 -16.81 15.28 15.53
CA GLY A 352 -17.67 14.51 14.63
C GLY A 352 -17.18 13.10 14.39
N LEU A 353 -17.87 12.40 13.49
CA LEU A 353 -17.53 11.03 13.10
C LEU A 353 -16.41 11.04 12.05
N TYR A 354 -15.35 10.28 12.32
CA TYR A 354 -14.26 10.04 11.38
C TYR A 354 -14.11 8.55 11.14
N GLN A 355 -14.07 8.16 9.87
CA GLN A 355 -13.71 6.80 9.51
C GLN A 355 -12.21 6.60 9.67
N ILE A 356 -11.82 5.51 10.33
CA ILE A 356 -10.45 5.02 10.33
C ILE A 356 -10.32 4.03 9.17
N THR A 357 -9.39 4.29 8.26
CA THR A 357 -9.05 3.41 7.14
C THR A 357 -7.55 3.07 7.18
N GLY A 358 -7.21 1.93 6.60
CA GLY A 358 -5.85 1.43 6.62
C GLY A 358 -5.65 0.28 5.64
N LEU A 359 -4.40 -0.17 5.56
CA LEU A 359 -4.00 -1.31 4.75
C LEU A 359 -3.32 -2.34 5.64
N ALA A 360 -3.51 -3.62 5.34
CA ALA A 360 -2.79 -4.72 5.96
C ALA A 360 -2.44 -5.77 4.91
N TRP A 361 -1.24 -6.33 4.99
CA TRP A 361 -0.79 -7.39 4.09
C TRP A 361 0.20 -8.32 4.80
N SER A 362 0.37 -9.52 4.25
CA SER A 362 1.37 -10.48 4.73
C SER A 362 1.88 -11.32 3.57
N GLY A 363 3.18 -11.55 3.54
CA GLY A 363 3.82 -12.51 2.64
C GLY A 363 3.61 -13.97 3.04
N ARG A 364 3.01 -14.22 4.21
CA ARG A 364 2.65 -15.57 4.72
C ARG A 364 1.23 -15.99 4.37
N GLY A 365 0.45 -15.13 3.72
CA GLY A 365 -0.91 -15.45 3.27
C GLY A 365 -1.92 -14.37 3.66
N ARG A 366 -3.16 -14.81 3.87
CA ARG A 366 -4.30 -13.93 4.12
C ARG A 366 -4.23 -13.31 5.52
N ILE A 367 -4.55 -12.03 5.63
CA ILE A 367 -4.78 -11.36 6.92
C ILE A 367 -6.06 -11.92 7.56
N ALA A 368 -5.94 -12.48 8.75
CA ALA A 368 -7.05 -13.06 9.50
C ALA A 368 -7.83 -12.02 10.32
N ARG A 369 -7.12 -11.03 10.89
CA ARG A 369 -7.69 -9.99 11.74
C ARG A 369 -6.83 -8.73 11.71
N VAL A 370 -7.45 -7.58 11.87
CA VAL A 370 -6.80 -6.30 12.21
C VAL A 370 -7.52 -5.70 13.41
N GLU A 371 -6.75 -5.23 14.39
CA GLU A 371 -7.28 -4.54 15.56
C GLU A 371 -6.80 -3.08 15.54
N VAL A 372 -7.66 -2.18 16.01
CA VAL A 372 -7.39 -0.74 16.05
C VAL A 372 -7.57 -0.24 17.48
N SER A 373 -6.67 0.63 17.91
CA SER A 373 -6.73 1.34 19.18
C SER A 373 -6.75 2.85 18.93
N ALA A 374 -7.53 3.57 19.75
CA ALA A 374 -7.57 5.03 19.78
C ALA A 374 -7.06 5.62 21.11
N ASP A 375 -6.50 4.79 22.00
CA ASP A 375 -6.01 5.15 23.33
C ASP A 375 -4.54 4.76 23.54
N GLY A 376 -3.78 4.59 22.47
CA GLY A 376 -2.35 4.25 22.55
C GLY A 376 -2.06 2.78 22.84
N GLY A 377 -3.05 1.90 22.65
CA GLY A 377 -2.93 0.45 22.78
C GLY A 377 -3.43 -0.12 24.10
N GLU A 378 -4.09 0.69 24.94
CA GLU A 378 -4.70 0.24 26.20
C GLU A 378 -5.94 -0.63 25.95
N SER A 379 -6.70 -0.32 24.89
CA SER A 379 -7.81 -1.15 24.43
C SER A 379 -7.92 -1.19 22.91
N TRP A 380 -8.55 -2.25 22.40
CA TRP A 380 -8.58 -2.59 20.98
C TRP A 380 -9.98 -2.99 20.55
N ALA A 381 -10.35 -2.61 19.33
CA ALA A 381 -11.51 -3.20 18.65
C ALA A 381 -11.10 -3.79 17.31
N GLU A 382 -11.80 -4.85 16.91
CA GLU A 382 -11.62 -5.47 15.62
C GLU A 382 -12.10 -4.53 14.50
N ALA A 383 -11.24 -4.31 13.50
CA ALA A 383 -11.58 -3.60 12.28
C ALA A 383 -12.20 -4.57 11.27
N GLU A 384 -13.13 -4.08 10.46
CA GLU A 384 -13.63 -4.90 9.36
C GLU A 384 -12.61 -4.98 8.22
N LEU A 385 -12.29 -6.20 7.81
CA LEU A 385 -11.48 -6.47 6.63
C LEU A 385 -12.32 -6.39 5.36
N GLN A 386 -11.88 -5.56 4.41
CA GLN A 386 -12.31 -5.64 3.02
C GLN A 386 -11.34 -6.55 2.27
N GLU A 387 -11.83 -7.69 1.78
CA GLU A 387 -11.01 -8.62 1.00
C GLU A 387 -10.71 -8.07 -0.41
N PRO A 388 -9.54 -8.41 -1.00
CA PRO A 388 -9.17 -8.01 -2.36
C PRO A 388 -10.10 -8.52 -3.46
#